data_AF-A0A0N5A8H4-F1
#
_entry.id   AF-A0A0N5A8H4-F1
#
_cell.length_a   1.000
_cell.length_b   1.000
_cell.length_c   1.000
_cell.angle_alpha   90.00
_cell.angle_beta   90.00
_cell.angle_gamma   90.00
#
_symmetry.space_group_name_H-M   'P 1'
#
loop_
_entity.id
_entity.type
_entity.pdbx_description
1 polymer ?
#
loop_
_entity_poly.entity_id
_entity_poly.type
_entity_poly.pdbx_seq_one_letter_code
_entity_poly.pdbx_strand_id
1 'polypeptide(L)'
;TFTDEKIKTELCLKLRIWFDRIRNNCLDEIPSKYIDLAYHVVKKNWKMLKDNQQESILLLRTLLELNVKVLMTSQDSSLAHRSAVVLSTMLKNFVEDNIFLDLMQEIAQPVLSVAFSRLQVEMIRSVVSSLAEILMYYTRKYPMETRQYLNALPHGGEILDCLKEAYNLKNFKHMIIVFNSTMRQKDAAS
;
A
#
# COMPACT_ATOMS: atom_id res chain seq x y z
N THR A 1 25.92 2.53 9.07
CA THR A 1 25.14 1.29 9.30
C THR A 1 24.94 1.16 10.79
N PHE A 2 23.70 1.06 11.28
CA PHE A 2 23.45 0.88 12.72
C PHE A 2 23.85 -0.56 13.08
N THR A 3 24.99 -0.73 13.75
CA THR A 3 25.53 -2.05 14.14
C THR A 3 25.07 -2.49 15.52
N ASP A 4 24.60 -1.56 16.35
CA ASP A 4 24.10 -1.85 17.69
C ASP A 4 22.60 -2.18 17.64
N GLU A 5 22.25 -3.40 18.04
CA GLU A 5 20.86 -3.87 18.15
C GLU A 5 20.00 -2.97 19.04
N LYS A 6 20.57 -2.42 20.12
CA LYS A 6 19.85 -1.51 21.00
C LYS A 6 19.41 -0.24 20.26
N ILE A 7 20.27 0.29 19.39
CA ILE A 7 19.96 1.49 18.59
C ILE A 7 18.86 1.18 17.57
N LYS A 8 18.90 0.02 16.91
CA LYS A 8 17.85 -0.39 15.96
C LYS A 8 16.49 -0.48 16.64
N THR A 9 16.44 -1.13 17.80
CA THR A 9 15.22 -1.29 18.62
C THR A 9 14.67 0.05 19.08
N GLU A 10 15.53 0.90 19.64
CA GLU A 10 15.11 2.23 20.11
C GLU A 10 14.59 3.11 18.97
N LEU A 11 15.24 3.04 17.80
CA LEU A 11 14.80 3.78 16.62
C LEU A 11 13.44 3.29 16.12
N CYS A 12 13.23 1.98 16.01
CA CYS A 12 11.93 1.41 15.61
C CYS A 12 10.81 1.84 16.56
N LEU A 13 11.07 1.77 17.88
CA LEU A 13 10.11 2.19 18.90
C LEU A 13 9.76 3.68 18.79
N LYS A 14 10.78 4.56 18.68
CA LYS A 14 10.59 6.01 18.57
C LYS A 14 9.82 6.38 17.31
N LEU A 15 10.17 5.78 16.16
CA LEU A 15 9.45 5.98 14.91
C LEU A 15 8.01 5.51 15.02
N ARG A 16 7.76 4.33 15.61
CA ARG A 16 6.42 3.79 15.80
C ARG A 16 5.55 4.76 16.59
N ILE A 17 6.02 5.20 17.76
CA ILE A 17 5.29 6.14 18.62
C ILE A 17 5.01 7.45 17.87
N TRP A 18 5.97 7.95 17.11
CA TRP A 18 5.83 9.19 16.37
C TRP A 18 4.80 9.09 15.23
N PHE A 19 4.86 8.02 14.43
CA PHE A 19 3.88 7.77 13.36
C PHE A 19 2.48 7.49 13.90
N ASP A 20 2.36 6.79 15.03
CA ASP A 20 1.08 6.55 15.68
C ASP A 20 0.43 7.87 16.14
N ARG A 21 1.21 8.79 16.72
CA ARG A 21 0.74 10.13 17.06
C ARG A 21 0.26 10.91 15.84
N ILE A 22 0.99 10.85 14.73
CA ILE A 22 0.56 11.52 13.48
C ILE A 22 -0.75 10.94 12.99
N ARG A 23 -0.87 9.61 12.95
CA ARG A 23 -2.09 8.93 12.53
C ARG A 23 -3.31 9.36 13.35
N ASN A 24 -3.14 9.46 14.67
CA ASN A 24 -4.25 9.69 15.61
C ASN A 24 -4.56 11.18 15.80
N ASN A 25 -3.58 12.08 15.68
CA ASN A 25 -3.73 13.49 16.06
C ASN A 25 -3.78 14.46 14.87
N CYS A 26 -3.41 14.05 13.66
CA CYS A 26 -3.65 14.88 12.46
C CYS A 26 -5.11 14.71 12.03
N LEU A 27 -5.97 15.63 12.51
CA LEU A 27 -7.41 15.64 12.25
C LEU A 27 -7.74 16.21 10.86
N ASP A 28 -6.99 17.21 10.40
CA ASP A 28 -7.31 17.93 9.16
C ASP A 28 -6.60 17.34 7.93
N GLU A 29 -5.28 17.19 7.98
CA GLU A 29 -4.50 16.63 6.88
C GLU A 29 -3.15 16.09 7.39
N ILE A 30 -2.66 15.00 6.81
CA ILE A 30 -1.33 14.46 7.13
C ILE A 30 -0.29 15.15 6.23
N PRO A 31 0.71 15.86 6.79
CA PRO A 31 1.74 16.50 5.98
C PRO A 31 2.50 15.52 5.09
N SER A 32 2.66 15.86 3.81
CA SER A 32 3.35 15.03 2.81
C SER A 32 4.77 14.62 3.22
N LYS A 33 5.51 15.50 3.91
CA LYS A 33 6.85 15.23 4.47
C LYS A 33 6.87 14.04 5.44
N TYR A 34 5.76 13.72 6.10
CA TYR A 34 5.68 12.57 7.01
C TYR A 34 5.53 11.27 6.23
N ILE A 35 4.81 11.30 5.10
CA ILE A 35 4.73 10.17 4.17
C ILE A 35 6.08 9.94 3.46
N ASP A 36 6.81 11.02 3.15
CA ASP A 36 8.17 10.92 2.60
C ASP A 36 9.15 10.28 3.59
N LEU A 37 9.01 10.58 4.88
CA LEU A 37 9.79 9.89 5.91
C LEU A 37 9.43 8.40 5.97
N ALA A 38 8.15 8.04 5.93
CA ALA A 38 7.71 6.64 5.89
C ALA A 38 8.34 5.90 4.69
N TYR A 39 8.34 6.54 3.51
CA TYR A 39 9.01 6.01 2.32
C TYR A 39 10.50 5.77 2.55
N HIS A 40 11.21 6.71 3.16
CA HIS A 40 12.64 6.54 3.46
C HIS A 40 12.91 5.44 4.49
N VAL A 41 12.06 5.30 5.51
CA VAL A 41 12.15 4.19 6.46
C VAL A 41 12.04 2.84 5.74
N VAL A 42 11.02 2.66 4.91
CA VAL A 42 10.77 1.39 4.20
C VAL A 42 11.85 1.13 3.14
N LYS A 43 12.18 2.13 2.31
CA LYS A 43 13.07 1.94 1.15
C LYS A 43 14.55 1.92 1.53
N LYS A 44 14.99 2.90 2.32
CA LYS A 44 16.43 3.11 2.57
C LYS A 44 16.92 2.31 3.76
N ASN A 45 16.06 2.04 4.75
CA ASN A 45 16.43 1.34 5.98
C ASN A 45 15.91 -0.11 6.03
N TRP A 46 15.55 -0.69 4.89
CA TRP A 46 14.97 -2.03 4.83
C TRP A 46 15.83 -3.11 5.50
N LYS A 47 17.16 -3.08 5.28
CA LYS A 47 18.07 -4.03 5.92
C LYS A 47 17.97 -4.00 7.45
N MET A 48 17.90 -2.81 8.04
CA MET A 48 17.74 -2.65 9.48
C MET A 48 16.41 -3.24 9.97
N LEU A 49 15.34 -3.05 9.20
CA LEU A 49 14.01 -3.58 9.54
C LEU A 49 14.00 -5.12 9.48
N LYS A 50 14.68 -5.72 8.51
CA LYS A 50 14.86 -7.17 8.40
C LYS A 50 15.69 -7.76 9.52
N ASP A 51 16.75 -7.07 9.94
CA ASP A 51 17.62 -7.53 11.02
C ASP A 51 16.91 -7.45 12.39
N ASN A 52 15.94 -6.53 12.55
CA ASN A 52 15.20 -6.30 13.80
C ASN A 52 13.69 -6.58 13.66
N GLN A 53 13.33 -7.79 13.29
CA GLN A 53 11.95 -8.13 12.87
C GLN A 53 10.90 -7.90 13.95
N GLN A 54 11.21 -8.28 15.20
CA GLN A 54 10.26 -8.23 16.32
C GLN A 54 9.75 -6.81 16.59
N GLU A 55 10.64 -5.81 16.54
CA GLU A 55 10.23 -4.41 16.69
C GLU A 55 9.70 -3.82 15.39
N SER A 56 10.25 -4.26 14.27
CA SER A 56 9.89 -3.74 12.95
C SER A 56 8.45 -4.06 12.56
N ILE A 57 7.90 -5.21 12.99
CA ILE A 57 6.51 -5.58 12.66
C ILE A 57 5.50 -4.53 13.16
N LEU A 58 5.73 -3.98 14.37
CA LEU A 58 4.84 -2.99 14.98
C LEU A 58 4.98 -1.62 14.31
N LEU A 59 6.20 -1.24 13.93
CA LEU A 59 6.44 -0.04 13.13
C LEU A 59 5.79 -0.17 11.75
N LEU A 60 6.02 -1.28 11.04
CA LEU A 60 5.49 -1.52 9.70
C LEU A 60 3.96 -1.53 9.70
N ARG A 61 3.32 -2.15 10.70
CA ARG A 61 1.87 -2.05 10.91
C ARG A 61 1.38 -0.61 11.01
N THR A 62 2.05 0.19 11.84
CA THR A 62 1.69 1.61 12.03
C THR A 62 1.81 2.39 10.71
N LEU A 63 2.86 2.12 9.94
CA LEU A 63 3.07 2.73 8.63
C LEU A 63 1.99 2.31 7.62
N LEU A 64 1.61 1.03 7.60
CA LEU A 64 0.53 0.53 6.74
C LEU A 64 -0.78 1.25 7.06
N GLU A 65 -1.18 1.26 8.33
CA GLU A 65 -2.43 1.85 8.78
C GLU A 65 -2.49 3.36 8.50
N LEU A 66 -1.37 4.07 8.68
CA LEU A 66 -1.25 5.49 8.31
C LEU A 66 -1.49 5.71 6.81
N ASN A 67 -0.83 4.92 5.95
CA ASN A 67 -0.93 5.09 4.50
C ASN A 67 -2.29 4.62 3.94
N VAL A 68 -2.91 3.62 4.57
CA VAL A 68 -4.30 3.23 4.29
C VAL A 68 -5.25 4.38 4.64
N LYS A 69 -5.09 5.01 5.81
CA LYS A 69 -5.88 6.20 6.19
C LYS A 69 -5.74 7.32 5.15
N VAL A 70 -4.52 7.61 4.68
CA VAL A 70 -4.30 8.62 3.63
C VAL A 70 -5.04 8.26 2.34
N LEU A 71 -4.88 7.03 1.83
CA LEU A 71 -5.56 6.63 0.59
C LEU A 71 -7.09 6.69 0.69
N MET A 72 -7.62 6.42 1.87
CA MET A 72 -9.06 6.45 2.15
C MET A 72 -9.62 7.87 2.25
N THR A 73 -8.86 8.83 2.79
CA THR A 73 -9.40 10.13 3.21
C THR A 73 -8.87 11.32 2.42
N SER A 74 -7.68 11.24 1.83
CA SER A 74 -7.04 12.37 1.17
C SER A 74 -7.69 12.69 -0.18
N GLN A 75 -8.08 13.96 -0.37
CA GLN A 75 -8.47 14.47 -1.69
C GLN A 75 -7.26 14.96 -2.50
N ASP A 76 -6.09 15.15 -1.87
CA ASP A 76 -4.85 15.44 -2.57
C ASP A 76 -4.30 14.17 -3.24
N SER A 77 -4.36 14.12 -4.57
CA SER A 77 -3.77 13.04 -5.37
C SER A 77 -2.25 12.94 -5.23
N SER A 78 -1.54 14.02 -4.91
CA SER A 78 -0.09 13.99 -4.65
C SER A 78 0.20 13.21 -3.36
N LEU A 79 -0.53 13.51 -2.29
CA LEU A 79 -0.43 12.79 -1.03
C LEU A 79 -0.86 11.32 -1.19
N ALA A 80 -1.96 11.05 -1.90
CA ALA A 80 -2.40 9.70 -2.22
C ALA A 80 -1.35 8.93 -3.05
N HIS A 81 -0.70 9.57 -4.03
CA HIS A 81 0.39 8.97 -4.79
C HIS A 81 1.53 8.53 -3.88
N ARG A 82 1.98 9.42 -2.99
CA ARG A 82 3.08 9.13 -2.05
C ARG A 82 2.73 7.94 -1.17
N SER A 83 1.51 7.89 -0.63
CA SER A 83 1.07 6.76 0.19
C SER A 83 0.94 5.46 -0.59
N ALA A 84 0.43 5.48 -1.82
CA ALA A 84 0.40 4.31 -2.69
C ALA A 84 1.81 3.78 -2.97
N VAL A 85 2.79 4.67 -3.18
CA VAL A 85 4.20 4.30 -3.38
C VAL A 85 4.81 3.70 -2.12
N VAL A 86 4.49 4.21 -0.93
CA VAL A 86 4.96 3.60 0.34
C VAL A 86 4.42 2.17 0.44
N LEU A 87 3.10 1.98 0.28
CA LEU A 87 2.47 0.67 0.37
C LEU A 87 3.02 -0.30 -0.69
N SER A 88 3.13 0.12 -1.95
CA SER A 88 3.67 -0.76 -3.01
C SER A 88 5.13 -1.14 -2.73
N THR A 89 5.94 -0.21 -2.20
CA THR A 89 7.33 -0.50 -1.80
C THR A 89 7.39 -1.49 -0.64
N MET A 90 6.51 -1.35 0.37
CA MET A 90 6.44 -2.30 1.49
C MET A 90 6.09 -3.71 1.02
N LEU A 91 5.02 -3.83 0.22
CA LEU A 91 4.55 -5.11 -0.29
C LEU A 91 5.57 -5.78 -1.21
N LYS A 92 6.26 -4.99 -2.05
CA LYS A 92 7.39 -5.46 -2.84
C LYS A 92 8.44 -6.13 -1.95
N ASN A 93 8.88 -5.43 -0.91
CA ASN A 93 9.89 -5.93 0.00
C ASN A 93 9.45 -7.19 0.76
N PHE A 94 8.17 -7.25 1.18
CA PHE A 94 7.60 -8.44 1.83
C PHE A 94 7.63 -9.66 0.91
N VAL A 95 7.27 -9.48 -0.35
CA VAL A 95 7.26 -10.56 -1.35
C VAL A 95 8.68 -10.99 -1.74
N GLU A 96 9.61 -10.05 -1.96
CA GLU A 96 10.98 -10.34 -2.40
C GLU A 96 11.78 -11.08 -1.34
N ASP A 97 11.67 -10.67 -0.07
CA ASP A 97 12.42 -11.30 1.02
C ASP A 97 11.66 -12.44 1.71
N ASN A 98 10.37 -12.62 1.42
CA ASN A 98 9.46 -13.54 2.14
C ASN A 98 9.46 -13.34 3.67
N ILE A 99 9.65 -12.10 4.12
CA ILE A 99 9.60 -11.69 5.54
C ILE A 99 8.35 -10.82 5.72
N PHE A 100 7.74 -10.88 6.90
CA PHE A 100 6.50 -10.16 7.26
C PHE A 100 5.27 -10.54 6.40
N LEU A 101 5.27 -11.74 5.82
CA LEU A 101 4.11 -12.25 5.06
C LEU A 101 2.86 -12.40 5.93
N ASP A 102 3.02 -12.77 7.21
CA ASP A 102 1.91 -12.83 8.16
C ASP A 102 1.26 -11.45 8.34
N LEU A 103 2.08 -10.40 8.46
CA LEU A 103 1.58 -9.02 8.50
C LEU A 103 0.90 -8.65 7.18
N MET A 104 1.47 -9.01 6.02
CA MET A 104 0.87 -8.77 4.70
C MET A 104 -0.52 -9.39 4.58
N GLN A 105 -0.70 -10.62 5.07
CA GLN A 105 -1.96 -11.34 5.07
C GLN A 105 -2.97 -10.71 6.04
N GLU A 106 -2.53 -10.36 7.25
CA GLU A 106 -3.37 -9.76 8.28
C GLU A 106 -4.01 -8.43 7.82
N ILE A 107 -3.23 -7.60 7.13
CA ILE A 107 -3.68 -6.28 6.64
C ILE A 107 -4.21 -6.32 5.19
N ALA A 108 -4.38 -7.50 4.59
CA ALA A 108 -4.78 -7.65 3.19
C ALA A 108 -6.12 -6.98 2.88
N GLN A 109 -7.14 -7.27 3.70
CA GLN A 109 -8.49 -6.74 3.52
C GLN A 109 -8.54 -5.20 3.48
N PRO A 110 -8.07 -4.45 4.50
CA PRO A 110 -8.13 -2.99 4.45
C PRO A 110 -7.30 -2.39 3.32
N VAL A 111 -6.12 -2.95 2.99
CA VAL A 111 -5.29 -2.45 1.90
C VAL A 111 -5.95 -2.69 0.53
N LEU A 112 -6.44 -3.90 0.27
CA LEU A 112 -7.11 -4.23 -0.98
C LEU A 112 -8.39 -3.41 -1.16
N SER A 113 -9.19 -3.23 -0.10
CA SER A 113 -10.42 -2.44 -0.14
C SER A 113 -10.16 -1.02 -0.59
N VAL A 114 -9.23 -0.34 0.10
CA VAL A 114 -8.95 1.07 -0.14
C VAL A 114 -8.23 1.26 -1.47
N ALA A 115 -7.28 0.40 -1.80
CA ALA A 115 -6.57 0.48 -3.08
C ALA A 115 -7.53 0.27 -4.27
N PHE A 116 -8.41 -0.73 -4.17
CA PHE A 116 -9.38 -1.01 -5.23
C PHE A 116 -10.44 0.08 -5.36
N SER A 117 -11.00 0.55 -4.24
CA SER A 117 -12.00 1.63 -4.26
C SER A 117 -11.42 2.92 -4.84
N ARG A 118 -10.21 3.31 -4.41
CA ARG A 118 -9.53 4.50 -4.95
C ARG A 118 -9.21 4.35 -6.43
N LEU A 119 -8.79 3.16 -6.86
CA LEU A 119 -8.47 2.87 -8.25
C LEU A 119 -9.64 3.13 -9.21
N GLN A 120 -10.89 2.96 -8.76
CA GLN A 120 -12.07 3.15 -9.62
C GLN A 120 -12.31 4.62 -9.97
N VAL A 121 -11.95 5.55 -9.08
CA VAL A 121 -12.26 6.99 -9.21
C VAL A 121 -11.03 7.86 -9.49
N GLU A 122 -9.82 7.33 -9.33
CA GLU A 122 -8.59 8.13 -9.39
C GLU A 122 -8.34 8.75 -10.78
N MET A 123 -7.98 10.03 -10.78
CA MET A 123 -7.77 10.81 -12.01
C MET A 123 -6.32 10.79 -12.48
N ILE A 124 -5.38 10.64 -11.55
CA ILE A 124 -3.96 10.75 -11.82
C ILE A 124 -3.37 9.38 -12.16
N ARG A 125 -2.89 9.25 -13.40
CA ARG A 125 -2.34 7.99 -13.95
C ARG A 125 -1.17 7.41 -13.14
N SER A 126 -0.34 8.25 -12.52
CA SER A 126 0.77 7.78 -11.67
C SER A 126 0.26 7.13 -10.37
N VAL A 127 -0.81 7.66 -9.78
CA VAL A 127 -1.49 7.04 -8.62
C VAL A 127 -2.08 5.69 -9.03
N VAL A 128 -2.84 5.64 -10.12
CA VAL A 128 -3.39 4.41 -10.70
C VAL A 128 -2.30 3.35 -10.89
N SER A 129 -1.13 3.74 -11.38
CA SER A 129 0.00 2.84 -11.59
C SER A 129 0.57 2.26 -10.29
N SER A 130 0.62 3.05 -9.20
CA SER A 130 1.05 2.59 -7.88
C SER A 130 -0.01 1.71 -7.20
N LEU A 131 -1.29 2.04 -7.35
CA LEU A 131 -2.39 1.19 -6.88
C LEU A 131 -2.40 -0.17 -7.60
N ALA A 132 -2.11 -0.18 -8.90
CA ALA A 132 -1.93 -1.42 -9.65
C ALA A 132 -0.84 -2.30 -9.02
N GLU A 133 0.31 -1.74 -8.64
CA GLU A 133 1.37 -2.53 -8.02
C GLU A 133 0.92 -3.19 -6.71
N ILE A 134 0.13 -2.49 -5.88
CA ILE A 134 -0.45 -3.06 -4.65
C ILE A 134 -1.29 -4.31 -4.99
N LEU A 135 -2.24 -4.17 -5.92
CA LEU A 135 -3.10 -5.28 -6.35
C LEU A 135 -2.28 -6.43 -6.94
N MET A 136 -1.24 -6.11 -7.72
CA MET A 136 -0.36 -7.09 -8.33
C MET A 136 0.40 -7.90 -7.28
N TYR A 137 0.98 -7.27 -6.25
CA TYR A 137 1.71 -7.98 -5.20
C TYR A 137 0.82 -8.96 -4.44
N TYR A 138 -0.40 -8.54 -4.09
CA TYR A 138 -1.39 -9.44 -3.50
C TYR A 138 -1.80 -10.56 -4.45
N THR A 139 -2.10 -10.25 -5.71
CA THR A 139 -2.52 -11.25 -6.70
C THR A 139 -1.45 -12.30 -6.96
N ARG A 140 -0.17 -11.91 -6.99
CA ARG A 140 0.95 -12.85 -7.15
C ARG A 140 1.12 -13.73 -5.92
N LYS A 141 0.99 -13.16 -4.71
CA LYS A 141 1.29 -13.87 -3.47
C LYS A 141 0.12 -14.73 -2.96
N TYR A 142 -1.10 -14.22 -3.08
CA TYR A 142 -2.36 -14.81 -2.59
C TYR A 142 -3.44 -14.74 -3.68
N PRO A 143 -3.28 -15.45 -4.81
CA PRO A 143 -4.12 -15.28 -5.99
C PRO A 143 -5.60 -15.60 -5.75
N MET A 144 -5.89 -16.65 -4.97
CA MET A 144 -7.26 -17.10 -4.72
C MET A 144 -7.98 -16.15 -3.75
N GLU A 145 -7.32 -15.81 -2.66
CA GLU A 145 -7.82 -14.92 -1.61
C GLU A 145 -8.03 -13.52 -2.18
N THR A 146 -7.06 -12.99 -2.94
CA THR A 146 -7.18 -11.68 -3.58
C THR A 146 -8.35 -11.65 -4.56
N ARG A 147 -8.52 -12.70 -5.38
CA ARG A 147 -9.65 -12.82 -6.31
C ARG A 147 -10.99 -12.85 -5.58
N GLN A 148 -11.12 -13.70 -4.56
CA GLN A 148 -12.35 -13.83 -3.78
C GLN A 148 -12.70 -12.51 -3.11
N TYR A 149 -11.70 -11.86 -2.50
CA TYR A 149 -11.87 -10.59 -1.81
C TYR A 149 -12.33 -9.48 -2.76
N LEU A 150 -11.62 -9.28 -3.88
CA LEU A 150 -11.98 -8.24 -4.84
C LEU A 150 -13.36 -8.50 -5.47
N ASN A 151 -13.70 -9.75 -5.78
CA ASN A 151 -15.00 -10.08 -6.36
C ASN A 151 -16.20 -9.76 -5.44
N ALA A 152 -15.98 -9.66 -4.13
CA ALA A 152 -17.00 -9.27 -3.16
C ALA A 152 -17.18 -7.74 -3.05
N LEU A 153 -16.31 -6.94 -3.68
CA LEU A 153 -16.40 -5.48 -3.67
C LEU A 153 -17.20 -4.96 -4.89
N PRO A 154 -17.74 -3.72 -4.81
CA PRO A 154 -18.37 -3.07 -5.97
C PRO A 154 -17.44 -3.05 -7.18
N HIS A 155 -17.96 -3.45 -8.35
CA HIS A 155 -17.20 -3.62 -9.60
C HIS A 155 -16.09 -4.68 -9.56
N GLY A 156 -16.06 -5.53 -8.53
CA GLY A 156 -15.07 -6.58 -8.31
C GLY A 156 -14.98 -7.63 -9.41
N GLY A 157 -16.12 -7.99 -10.02
CA GLY A 157 -16.15 -8.94 -11.14
C GLY A 157 -15.41 -8.42 -12.38
N GLU A 158 -15.35 -7.10 -12.56
CA GLU A 158 -14.81 -6.45 -13.75
C GLU A 158 -13.27 -6.39 -13.76
N ILE A 159 -12.63 -6.46 -12.60
CA ILE A 159 -11.15 -6.46 -12.52
C ILE A 159 -10.55 -7.87 -12.68
N LEU A 160 -11.35 -8.93 -12.65
CA LEU A 160 -10.86 -10.32 -12.62
C LEU A 160 -9.99 -10.70 -13.81
N ASP A 161 -10.29 -10.17 -15.00
CA ASP A 161 -9.46 -10.40 -16.19
C ASP A 161 -8.11 -9.70 -16.10
N CYS A 162 -8.04 -8.54 -15.43
CA CYS A 162 -6.78 -7.86 -15.17
C CYS A 162 -5.88 -8.72 -14.27
N LEU A 163 -6.45 -9.40 -13.27
CA LEU A 163 -5.69 -10.23 -12.32
C LEU A 163 -4.95 -11.39 -12.99
N LYS A 164 -5.45 -11.90 -14.13
CA LYS A 164 -4.78 -12.96 -14.91
C LYS A 164 -3.42 -12.51 -15.44
N GLU A 165 -3.26 -11.21 -15.72
CA GLU A 165 -2.02 -10.63 -16.21
C GLU A 165 -1.05 -10.26 -15.09
N ALA A 166 -1.32 -10.57 -13.81
CA ALA A 166 -0.51 -10.10 -12.69
C ALA A 166 0.99 -10.43 -12.81
N TYR A 167 1.37 -11.51 -13.50
CA TYR A 167 2.78 -11.89 -13.73
C TYR A 167 3.45 -11.10 -14.86
N ASN A 168 2.70 -10.42 -15.73
CA ASN A 168 3.20 -9.49 -16.74
C ASN A 168 2.91 -8.04 -16.31
N LEU A 169 3.87 -7.40 -15.64
CA LEU A 169 3.71 -6.05 -15.07
C LEU A 169 3.24 -5.01 -16.10
N LYS A 170 3.76 -5.09 -17.34
CA LYS A 170 3.41 -4.13 -18.40
C LYS A 170 1.95 -4.28 -18.82
N ASN A 171 1.52 -5.51 -19.11
CA ASN A 171 0.14 -5.79 -19.48
C ASN A 171 -0.82 -5.51 -18.32
N PHE A 172 -0.47 -5.94 -17.11
CA PHE A 172 -1.26 -5.71 -15.91
C PHE A 172 -1.54 -4.22 -15.70
N LYS A 173 -0.50 -3.37 -15.71
CA LYS A 173 -0.67 -1.92 -15.57
C LYS A 173 -1.52 -1.33 -16.69
N HIS A 174 -1.33 -1.80 -17.93
CA HIS A 174 -2.14 -1.34 -19.05
C HIS A 174 -3.63 -1.66 -18.85
N MET A 175 -3.96 -2.90 -18.49
CA MET A 175 -5.34 -3.31 -18.23
C MET A 175 -5.96 -2.56 -17.05
N ILE A 176 -5.19 -2.30 -15.99
CA ILE A 176 -5.66 -1.52 -14.84
C ILE A 176 -5.97 -0.07 -15.23
N ILE A 177 -5.18 0.55 -16.12
CA ILE A 177 -5.45 1.90 -16.63
C ILE A 177 -6.74 1.93 -17.47
N VAL A 178 -6.96 0.90 -18.30
CA VAL A 178 -8.19 0.76 -19.07
C VAL A 178 -9.38 0.57 -18.13
N PHE A 179 -9.28 -0.32 -17.15
CA PHE A 179 -10.28 -0.54 -16.12
C PHE A 179 -10.65 0.75 -15.39
N ASN A 180 -9.67 1.50 -14.87
CA ASN A 180 -9.89 2.80 -14.22
C ASN A 180 -10.63 3.78 -15.14
N SER A 181 -10.26 3.84 -16.42
CA SER A 181 -10.93 4.72 -17.39
C SER A 181 -12.39 4.34 -17.60
N THR A 182 -12.69 3.04 -17.70
CA THR A 182 -14.08 2.53 -17.80
C THR A 182 -14.88 2.85 -16.54
N MET A 183 -14.30 2.71 -15.36
CA MET A 183 -15.01 2.96 -14.10
C MET A 183 -15.41 4.43 -13.96
N ARG A 184 -14.48 5.35 -14.27
CA ARG A 184 -14.78 6.79 -14.26
C ARG A 184 -15.86 7.19 -15.26
N GLN A 185 -15.94 6.52 -16.40
CA GLN A 185 -17.01 6.76 -17.39
C GLN A 185 -18.38 6.31 -16.86
N LYS A 186 -18.43 5.18 -16.14
CA LYS A 186 -19.66 4.70 -15.51
C LYS A 186 -20.12 5.64 -14.39
N ASP A 187 -19.20 6.10 -13.55
CA ASP A 187 -19.48 7.05 -12.46
C ASP A 187 -19.99 8.40 -12.98
N ALA A 188 -19.45 8.89 -14.10
CA ALA A 188 -19.93 10.11 -14.75
C ALA A 188 -21.30 9.97 -15.44
N ALA A 189 -21.77 8.74 -15.65
CA ALA A 189 -23.04 8.44 -16.33
C ALA A 189 -24.19 8.09 -15.36
N SER A 190 -23.89 7.93 -14.07
CA SER A 190 -24.86 7.68 -12.98
C SER A 190 -25.27 8.95 -12.27
#